data_AF-A0A3B9KPA4-F1
#
_entry.id   AF-A0A3B9KPA4-F1
#
_cell.length_a   1.000
_cell.length_b   1.000
_cell.length_c   1.000
_cell.angle_alpha   90.00
_cell.angle_beta   90.00
_cell.angle_gamma   90.00
#
_symmetry.space_group_name_H-M   'P 1'
#
loop_
_entity.id
_entity.type
_entity.pdbx_description
1 polymer ?
#
loop_
_entity_poly.entity_id
_entity_poly.type
_entity_poly.pdbx_seq_one_letter_code
_entity_poly.pdbx_strand_id
1 'polypeptide(L)'
;MKSLDFKVELLSDTLPGSGSSGGVIIDTDVASDEFGFPYLPAKRLKGLFLESACEIMEMSPDLITPDDIERIFGQTGVAESQSIIVGDGLLKGMEKTREWVRSVVEKNSDFNMIFHPERIKETFTITRRQTKIDPETGTAEKHSLRTFRVLKRGLIFEGSVHLRDDSAAEKDISLLNLIIRNTRTMGTGRNRGYGRVKMTVLNDGHLVKPEDSIAKLEKGGVA
;
A
#
# COMPACT_ATOMS: atom_id res chain seq x y z
N MET A 1 -14.47 -13.10 13.02
CA MET A 1 -13.96 -12.21 11.95
C MET A 1 -12.65 -12.79 11.45
N LYS A 2 -12.68 -13.51 10.32
CA LYS A 2 -11.44 -14.01 9.69
C LYS A 2 -10.58 -12.84 9.20
N SER A 3 -9.27 -13.03 9.17
CA SER A 3 -8.32 -12.04 8.66
C SER A 3 -7.19 -12.67 7.88
N LEU A 4 -6.67 -11.93 6.91
CA LEU A 4 -5.45 -12.27 6.17
C LEU A 4 -4.41 -11.20 6.42
N ASP A 5 -3.18 -11.62 6.65
CA ASP A 5 -2.06 -10.68 6.70
C ASP A 5 -1.46 -10.54 5.32
N PHE A 6 -1.02 -9.33 4.98
CA PHE A 6 -0.25 -9.06 3.79
C PHE A 6 1.08 -8.40 4.15
N LYS A 7 2.06 -8.65 3.31
CA LYS A 7 3.37 -8.01 3.34
C LYS A 7 3.63 -7.35 2.01
N VAL A 8 4.10 -6.11 2.03
CA VAL A 8 4.51 -5.31 0.87
C VAL A 8 6.01 -5.04 0.95
N GLU A 9 6.78 -5.58 0.03
CA GLU A 9 8.21 -5.32 -0.12
C GLU A 9 8.45 -4.33 -1.26
N LEU A 10 9.12 -3.21 -0.97
CA LEU A 10 9.46 -2.19 -1.96
C LEU A 10 10.69 -2.62 -2.76
N LEU A 11 10.50 -3.06 -4.01
CA LEU A 11 11.60 -3.48 -4.90
C LEU A 11 12.29 -2.31 -5.59
N SER A 12 11.62 -1.16 -5.69
CA SER A 12 12.23 0.10 -6.09
C SER A 12 11.81 1.25 -5.18
N ASP A 13 12.50 2.39 -5.29
CA ASP A 13 12.08 3.61 -4.60
C ASP A 13 10.61 3.86 -4.95
N THR A 14 9.80 4.23 -3.97
CA THR A 14 8.34 4.24 -4.14
C THR A 14 7.78 5.58 -3.73
N LEU A 15 6.86 6.11 -4.54
CA LEU A 15 6.10 7.32 -4.23
C LEU A 15 4.63 6.94 -4.04
N PRO A 16 4.20 6.45 -2.85
CA PRO A 16 2.82 6.00 -2.64
C PRO A 16 1.79 7.12 -2.88
N GLY A 17 2.25 8.38 -2.84
CA GLY A 17 1.44 9.56 -2.65
C GLY A 17 0.94 9.61 -1.20
N SER A 18 1.01 10.76 -0.55
CA SER A 18 0.38 11.00 0.77
C SER A 18 -1.02 11.60 0.62
N GLY A 19 -1.34 12.20 -0.53
CA GLY A 19 -2.56 12.99 -0.72
C GLY A 19 -2.47 14.36 -0.03
N SER A 20 -1.31 14.69 0.53
CA SER A 20 -0.97 15.91 1.24
C SER A 20 0.40 16.43 0.80
N SER A 21 0.59 17.74 0.68
CA SER A 21 1.93 18.31 0.46
C SER A 21 2.71 18.36 1.77
N GLY A 22 4.02 18.10 1.71
CA GLY A 22 4.93 18.15 2.87
C GLY A 22 5.37 19.59 3.18
N GLY A 23 4.42 20.53 3.19
CA GLY A 23 4.69 21.97 3.31
C GLY A 23 5.10 22.65 1.99
N VAL A 24 5.89 23.72 2.09
CA VAL A 24 6.23 24.63 0.97
C VAL A 24 7.26 24.02 -0.01
N ILE A 25 8.10 23.10 0.47
CA ILE A 25 9.28 22.60 -0.28
C ILE A 25 9.00 21.25 -0.96
N ILE A 26 8.02 20.48 -0.49
CA ILE A 26 7.73 19.13 -0.96
C ILE A 26 6.34 19.10 -1.58
N ASP A 27 6.30 19.01 -2.92
CA ASP A 27 5.06 18.93 -3.69
C ASP A 27 4.30 17.62 -3.45
N THR A 28 5.00 16.52 -3.16
CA THR A 28 4.39 15.22 -2.84
C THR A 28 5.20 14.52 -1.76
N ASP A 29 4.57 14.30 -0.60
CA ASP A 29 5.20 13.63 0.55
C ASP A 29 4.77 12.15 0.65
N VAL A 30 5.35 11.46 1.62
CA VAL A 30 4.95 10.11 2.05
C VAL A 30 4.07 10.20 3.29
N ALA A 31 3.11 9.29 3.43
CA ALA A 31 2.32 9.22 4.66
C ALA A 31 3.20 8.72 5.82
N SER A 32 3.14 9.42 6.94
CA SER A 32 3.82 9.04 8.18
C SER A 32 2.93 9.29 9.39
N ASP A 33 3.16 8.55 10.46
CA ASP A 33 2.49 8.81 11.74
C ASP A 33 3.01 10.09 12.43
N GLU A 34 2.48 10.37 13.60
CA GLU A 34 2.83 11.53 14.44
C GLU A 34 4.32 11.59 14.82
N PHE A 35 5.03 10.45 14.80
CA PHE A 35 6.47 10.35 15.08
C PHE A 35 7.31 10.25 13.81
N GLY A 36 6.72 10.35 12.62
CA GLY A 36 7.43 10.32 11.35
C GLY A 36 7.74 8.92 10.80
N PHE A 37 7.23 7.85 11.41
CA PHE A 37 7.36 6.52 10.83
C PHE A 37 6.43 6.40 9.61
N PRO A 38 6.96 6.01 8.44
CA PRO A 38 6.12 5.87 7.26
C PRO A 38 5.14 4.72 7.41
N TYR A 39 3.98 4.84 6.77
CA TYR A 39 3.00 3.77 6.63
C TYR A 39 2.32 3.84 5.25
N LEU A 40 1.66 2.76 4.87
CA LEU A 40 0.86 2.67 3.65
C LEU A 40 -0.62 2.78 4.04
N PRO A 41 -1.32 3.88 3.68
CA PRO A 41 -2.69 4.06 4.11
C PRO A 41 -3.64 3.00 3.54
N ALA A 42 -4.51 2.46 4.39
CA ALA A 42 -5.52 1.45 4.08
C ALA A 42 -6.33 1.78 2.83
N LYS A 43 -6.76 3.04 2.70
CA LYS A 43 -7.53 3.51 1.52
C LYS A 43 -6.75 3.36 0.21
N ARG A 44 -5.42 3.56 0.24
CA ARG A 44 -4.57 3.38 -0.95
C ARG A 44 -4.38 1.91 -1.27
N LEU A 45 -4.12 1.09 -0.26
CA LEU A 45 -3.98 -0.35 -0.42
C LEU A 45 -5.28 -0.95 -0.99
N LYS A 46 -6.44 -0.57 -0.44
CA LYS A 46 -7.74 -0.96 -0.98
C LYS A 46 -7.90 -0.55 -2.45
N GLY A 47 -7.50 0.67 -2.81
CA GLY A 47 -7.54 1.14 -4.20
C GLY A 47 -6.65 0.32 -5.13
N LEU A 48 -5.43 -0.03 -4.70
CA LEU A 48 -4.51 -0.89 -5.46
C LEU A 48 -5.06 -2.30 -5.62
N PHE A 49 -5.67 -2.85 -4.57
CA PHE A 49 -6.29 -4.18 -4.64
C PHE A 49 -7.50 -4.17 -5.58
N LEU A 50 -8.31 -3.11 -5.57
CA LEU A 50 -9.41 -2.95 -6.53
C LEU A 50 -8.90 -2.83 -7.97
N GLU A 51 -7.88 -2.00 -8.23
CA GLU A 51 -7.20 -1.88 -9.54
C GLU A 51 -6.74 -3.27 -10.02
N SER A 52 -6.04 -4.00 -9.15
CA SER A 52 -5.55 -5.34 -9.45
C SER A 52 -6.67 -6.38 -9.63
N ALA A 53 -7.82 -6.23 -8.98
CA ALA A 53 -8.96 -7.12 -9.17
C ALA A 53 -9.57 -6.94 -10.56
N CYS A 54 -9.69 -5.70 -11.02
CA CYS A 54 -10.11 -5.39 -12.38
C CYS A 54 -9.13 -5.94 -13.42
N GLU A 55 -7.81 -5.80 -13.20
CA GLU A 55 -6.80 -6.38 -14.09
C GLU A 55 -6.94 -7.91 -14.20
N ILE A 56 -7.15 -8.61 -13.07
CA ILE A 56 -7.37 -10.07 -13.10
C ILE A 56 -8.65 -10.41 -13.85
N MET A 57 -9.74 -9.67 -13.64
CA MET A 57 -11.00 -9.87 -14.36
C MET A 57 -10.83 -9.73 -15.88
N GLU A 58 -10.05 -8.75 -16.33
CA GLU A 58 -9.74 -8.56 -17.75
C GLU A 58 -8.90 -9.73 -18.33
N MET A 59 -7.95 -10.25 -17.56
CA MET A 59 -7.08 -11.36 -17.98
C MET A 59 -7.73 -12.74 -17.85
N SER A 60 -8.68 -12.91 -16.92
CA SER A 60 -9.24 -14.20 -16.52
C SER A 60 -10.67 -14.00 -15.98
N PRO A 61 -11.65 -13.71 -16.86
CA PRO A 61 -13.02 -13.41 -16.46
C PRO A 61 -13.74 -14.59 -15.80
N ASP A 62 -13.30 -15.82 -16.05
CA ASP A 62 -13.85 -17.03 -15.41
C ASP A 62 -13.43 -17.17 -13.93
N LEU A 63 -12.39 -16.46 -13.51
CA LEU A 63 -11.82 -16.56 -12.16
C LEU A 63 -12.48 -15.59 -11.17
N ILE A 64 -12.82 -14.39 -11.63
CA ILE A 64 -13.38 -13.30 -10.81
C ILE A 64 -14.44 -12.56 -11.61
N THR A 65 -15.62 -12.39 -11.02
CA THR A 65 -16.74 -11.70 -11.66
C THR A 65 -16.89 -10.26 -11.16
N PRO A 66 -17.66 -9.40 -11.87
CA PRO A 66 -18.04 -8.08 -11.34
C PRO A 66 -18.71 -8.17 -9.97
N ASP A 67 -19.59 -9.15 -9.76
CA ASP A 67 -20.27 -9.37 -8.48
C ASP A 67 -19.28 -9.72 -7.36
N ASP A 68 -18.22 -10.48 -7.65
CA ASP A 68 -17.16 -10.74 -6.68
C ASP A 68 -16.42 -9.46 -6.29
N ILE A 69 -16.10 -8.60 -7.28
CA ILE A 69 -15.43 -7.31 -7.02
C ILE A 69 -16.32 -6.39 -6.20
N GLU A 70 -17.59 -6.21 -6.58
CA GLU A 70 -18.54 -5.37 -5.85
C GLU A 70 -18.76 -5.88 -4.43
N ARG A 71 -18.84 -7.21 -4.24
CA ARG A 71 -19.00 -7.82 -2.93
C ARG A 71 -17.74 -7.66 -2.06
N ILE A 72 -16.54 -7.80 -2.62
CA ILE A 72 -15.28 -7.65 -1.88
C ILE A 72 -15.05 -6.18 -1.52
N PHE A 73 -15.09 -5.28 -2.50
CA PHE A 73 -14.67 -3.88 -2.32
C PHE A 73 -15.82 -2.90 -2.05
N GLY A 74 -17.07 -3.36 -2.17
CA GLY A 74 -18.27 -2.55 -2.02
C GLY A 74 -18.67 -1.85 -3.32
N GLN A 75 -19.94 -1.45 -3.37
CA GLN A 75 -20.52 -0.70 -4.47
C GLN A 75 -20.45 0.81 -4.20
N THR A 76 -20.15 1.58 -5.24
CA THR A 76 -20.11 3.05 -5.15
C THR A 76 -21.48 3.60 -4.78
N GLY A 77 -21.56 4.42 -3.74
CA GLY A 77 -22.81 5.05 -3.28
C GLY A 77 -23.62 4.21 -2.30
N VAL A 78 -23.21 2.98 -2.00
CA VAL A 78 -23.85 2.13 -0.99
C VAL A 78 -22.95 2.00 0.22
N ALA A 79 -23.36 2.61 1.33
CA ALA A 79 -22.62 2.52 2.59
C ALA A 79 -22.54 1.06 3.07
N GLU A 80 -21.38 0.68 3.60
CA GLU A 80 -21.13 -0.64 4.22
C GLU A 80 -21.37 -1.87 3.34
N SER A 81 -21.42 -1.70 2.02
CA SER A 81 -21.59 -2.81 1.05
C SER A 81 -20.37 -3.72 0.89
N GLN A 82 -19.19 -3.30 1.36
CA GLN A 82 -17.96 -4.08 1.25
C GLN A 82 -17.91 -5.23 2.26
N SER A 83 -17.45 -6.40 1.83
CA SER A 83 -17.20 -7.54 2.74
C SER A 83 -15.84 -7.48 3.42
N ILE A 84 -14.92 -6.60 2.99
CA ILE A 84 -13.59 -6.47 3.61
C ILE A 84 -13.36 -5.13 4.30
N ILE A 85 -12.44 -5.13 5.27
CA ILE A 85 -11.83 -3.95 5.87
C ILE A 85 -10.31 -4.09 5.72
N VAL A 86 -9.70 -3.20 4.93
CA VAL A 86 -8.24 -3.16 4.75
C VAL A 86 -7.64 -2.30 5.87
N GLY A 87 -6.63 -2.81 6.55
CA GLY A 87 -5.82 -2.08 7.52
C GLY A 87 -4.66 -1.32 6.88
N ASP A 88 -4.05 -0.42 7.65
CA ASP A 88 -2.83 0.27 7.23
C ASP A 88 -1.66 -0.72 7.14
N GLY A 89 -0.78 -0.52 6.15
CA GLY A 89 0.50 -1.21 6.08
C GLY A 89 1.53 -0.50 6.95
N LEU A 90 1.90 -1.08 8.08
CA LEU A 90 2.85 -0.54 9.03
C LEU A 90 4.27 -1.01 8.71
N LEU A 91 5.26 -0.15 8.95
CA LEU A 91 6.66 -0.48 8.70
C LEU A 91 7.11 -1.65 9.60
N LYS A 92 7.57 -2.74 8.99
CA LYS A 92 7.90 -4.00 9.67
C LYS A 92 8.94 -3.80 10.79
N GLY A 93 8.64 -4.37 11.95
CA GLY A 93 9.57 -4.48 13.07
C GLY A 93 9.83 -3.16 13.78
N MET A 94 8.98 -2.16 13.56
CA MET A 94 9.10 -0.84 14.17
C MET A 94 8.14 -0.64 15.35
N GLU A 95 7.29 -1.60 15.68
CA GLU A 95 6.27 -1.50 16.73
C GLU A 95 6.91 -1.11 18.07
N LYS A 96 7.89 -1.90 18.53
CA LYS A 96 8.62 -1.63 19.78
C LYS A 96 9.39 -0.31 19.74
N THR A 97 9.97 0.02 18.59
CA THR A 97 10.71 1.28 18.40
C THR A 97 9.77 2.47 18.49
N ARG A 98 8.58 2.39 17.87
CA ARG A 98 7.54 3.41 17.90
C ARG A 98 7.01 3.61 19.32
N GLU A 99 6.72 2.52 20.03
CA GLU A 99 6.31 2.55 21.44
C GLU A 99 7.39 3.18 22.32
N TRP A 100 8.65 2.83 22.09
CA TRP A 100 9.77 3.41 22.82
C TRP A 100 9.91 4.91 22.55
N VAL A 101 9.89 5.34 21.28
CA VAL A 101 9.95 6.76 20.89
C VAL A 101 8.80 7.53 21.53
N ARG A 102 7.56 7.01 21.45
CA ARG A 102 6.38 7.59 22.13
C ARG A 102 6.66 7.79 23.61
N SER A 103 7.12 6.75 24.30
CA SER A 103 7.37 6.80 25.74
C SER A 103 8.44 7.80 26.17
N VAL A 104 9.45 8.04 25.32
CA VAL A 104 10.55 8.97 25.59
C VAL A 104 10.10 10.41 25.36
N VAL A 105 9.44 10.65 24.22
CA VAL A 105 8.93 11.97 23.81
C VAL A 105 7.86 12.48 24.78
N GLU A 106 6.95 11.62 25.23
CA GLU A 106 5.89 11.99 26.18
C GLU A 106 6.43 12.36 27.57
N LYS A 107 7.56 11.76 27.97
CA LYS A 107 8.15 11.97 29.31
C LYS A 107 9.09 13.16 29.40
N ASN A 108 9.69 13.57 28.28
CA ASN A 108 10.63 14.69 28.28
C ASN A 108 10.67 15.37 26.91
N SER A 109 10.17 16.60 26.87
CA SER A 109 10.08 17.44 25.66
C SER A 109 11.42 17.75 25.01
N ASP A 110 12.54 17.68 25.73
CA ASP A 110 13.87 17.95 25.17
C ASP A 110 14.27 16.90 24.12
N PHE A 111 13.73 15.68 24.24
CA PHE A 111 13.94 14.63 23.25
C PHE A 111 13.21 14.87 21.92
N ASN A 112 12.26 15.82 21.85
CA ASN A 112 11.62 16.21 20.59
C ASN A 112 12.61 16.77 19.57
N MET A 113 13.72 17.36 20.02
CA MET A 113 14.79 17.78 19.11
C MET A 113 15.54 16.59 18.51
N ILE A 114 15.70 15.50 19.25
CA ILE A 114 16.44 14.31 18.82
C ILE A 114 15.53 13.43 17.94
N PHE A 115 14.36 13.07 18.45
CA PHE A 115 13.35 12.24 17.79
C PHE A 115 12.31 13.08 17.05
N HIS A 116 12.77 14.15 16.40
CA HIS A 116 11.89 14.98 15.60
C HIS A 116 11.27 14.15 14.46
N PRO A 117 9.94 14.20 14.24
CA PRO A 117 9.26 13.35 13.24
C PRO A 117 9.90 13.41 11.86
N GLU A 118 10.34 14.59 11.44
CA GLU A 118 10.99 14.76 10.14
C GLU A 118 12.33 14.02 10.02
N ARG A 119 13.14 13.95 11.09
CA ARG A 119 14.41 13.22 11.10
C ARG A 119 14.19 11.71 11.03
N ILE A 120 13.16 11.22 11.73
CA ILE A 120 12.76 9.82 11.67
C ILE A 120 12.31 9.49 10.24
N LYS A 121 11.44 10.31 9.65
CA LYS A 121 10.97 10.15 8.27
C LYS A 121 12.10 10.14 7.25
N GLU A 122 13.09 11.03 7.38
CA GLU A 122 14.28 11.10 6.52
C GLU A 122 15.13 9.81 6.55
N THR A 123 15.09 9.06 7.64
CA THR A 123 15.79 7.77 7.74
C THR A 123 15.24 6.76 6.73
N PHE A 124 13.95 6.84 6.41
CA PHE A 124 13.26 5.90 5.51
C PHE A 124 13.05 6.44 4.09
N THR A 125 13.40 7.70 3.84
CA THR A 125 13.00 8.40 2.61
C THR A 125 14.16 9.09 1.90
N ILE A 126 13.94 9.43 0.63
CA ILE A 126 14.87 10.22 -0.18
C ILE A 126 14.09 11.35 -0.84
N THR A 127 14.62 12.58 -0.79
CA THR A 127 14.06 13.71 -1.54
C THR A 127 14.63 13.70 -2.97
N ARG A 128 13.75 13.73 -3.95
CA ARG A 128 14.07 13.76 -5.38
C ARG A 128 13.51 15.05 -5.99
N ARG A 129 14.21 15.58 -7.01
CA ARG A 129 13.79 16.75 -7.78
C ARG A 129 13.69 16.38 -9.24
N GLN A 130 12.65 16.86 -9.92
CA GLN A 130 12.44 16.70 -11.36
C GLN A 130 12.07 18.05 -11.95
N THR A 131 12.52 18.31 -13.17
CA THR A 131 12.13 19.49 -13.95
C THR A 131 11.80 19.03 -15.36
N LYS A 132 10.89 19.72 -16.04
CA LYS A 132 10.63 19.48 -17.47
C LYS A 132 11.67 20.23 -18.27
N ILE A 133 12.23 19.57 -19.28
CA ILE A 133 13.18 20.16 -20.22
C ILE A 133 12.42 20.45 -21.50
N ASP A 134 12.54 21.68 -21.99
CA ASP A 134 12.05 22.09 -23.29
C ASP A 134 12.89 21.38 -24.37
N PRO A 135 12.28 20.57 -25.24
CA PRO A 135 13.00 19.79 -26.24
C PRO A 135 13.64 20.65 -27.35
N GLU A 136 13.13 21.86 -27.60
CA GLU A 136 13.67 22.76 -28.64
C GLU A 136 14.86 23.56 -28.11
N THR A 137 14.77 24.08 -26.90
CA THR A 137 15.80 24.95 -26.32
C THR A 137 16.82 24.21 -25.45
N GLY A 138 16.50 22.99 -25.00
CA GLY A 138 17.30 22.23 -24.04
C GLY A 138 17.32 22.83 -22.64
N THR A 139 16.48 23.84 -22.37
CA THR A 139 16.43 24.55 -21.10
C THR A 139 15.30 24.03 -20.21
N ALA A 140 15.40 24.27 -18.89
CA ALA A 140 14.32 23.92 -17.98
C ALA A 140 13.10 24.82 -18.21
N GLU A 141 11.92 24.21 -18.39
CA GLU A 141 10.67 24.97 -18.49
C GLU A 141 10.41 25.74 -17.19
N LYS A 142 10.02 27.01 -17.31
CA LYS A 142 9.71 27.87 -16.16
C LYS A 142 8.64 27.22 -15.28
N HIS A 143 8.85 27.24 -13.96
CA HIS A 143 7.95 26.69 -12.94
C HIS A 143 7.66 25.17 -13.03
N SER A 144 8.48 24.42 -13.77
CA SER A 144 8.32 22.96 -13.92
C SER A 144 9.07 22.12 -12.87
N LEU A 145 9.90 22.75 -12.02
CA LEU A 145 10.58 22.06 -10.95
C LEU A 145 9.55 21.50 -9.95
N ARG A 146 9.69 20.22 -9.63
CA ARG A 146 8.89 19.48 -8.66
C ARG A 146 9.81 18.71 -7.73
N THR A 147 9.55 18.78 -6.44
CA THR A 147 10.26 18.06 -5.40
C THR A 147 9.33 17.05 -4.76
N PHE A 148 9.73 15.78 -4.76
CA PHE A 148 8.93 14.69 -4.20
C PHE A 148 9.79 13.83 -3.27
N ARG A 149 9.17 13.34 -2.21
CA ARG A 149 9.81 12.42 -1.27
C ARG A 149 9.39 10.99 -1.59
N VAL A 150 10.37 10.12 -1.82
CA VAL A 150 10.15 8.69 -2.06
C VAL A 150 10.54 7.88 -0.83
N LEU A 151 9.83 6.77 -0.60
CA LEU A 151 10.28 5.70 0.28
C LEU A 151 11.45 4.98 -0.37
N LYS A 152 12.48 4.66 0.43
CA LYS A 152 13.64 3.86 -0.02
C LYS A 152 13.18 2.45 -0.41
N ARG A 153 13.77 1.90 -1.47
CA ARG A 153 13.68 0.45 -1.73
C ARG A 153 14.17 -0.38 -0.54
N GLY A 154 13.67 -1.60 -0.42
CA GLY A 154 14.01 -2.57 0.62
C GLY A 154 13.18 -2.43 1.90
N LEU A 155 12.36 -1.39 2.03
CA LEU A 155 11.40 -1.30 3.14
C LEU A 155 10.30 -2.35 2.96
N ILE A 156 9.84 -2.86 4.09
CA ILE A 156 8.79 -3.87 4.17
C ILE A 156 7.67 -3.32 5.04
N PHE A 157 6.44 -3.37 4.53
CA PHE A 157 5.25 -3.00 5.27
C PHE A 157 4.37 -4.23 5.50
N GLU A 158 3.74 -4.32 6.66
CA GLU A 158 2.85 -5.42 7.06
C GLU A 158 1.51 -4.85 7.50
N GLY A 159 0.42 -5.51 7.13
CA GLY A 159 -0.93 -5.11 7.50
C GLY A 159 -1.90 -6.26 7.31
N SER A 160 -3.19 -6.03 7.59
CA SER A 160 -4.22 -7.06 7.56
C SER A 160 -5.44 -6.65 6.74
N VAL A 161 -6.13 -7.64 6.20
CA VAL A 161 -7.47 -7.51 5.61
C VAL A 161 -8.43 -8.35 6.45
N HIS A 162 -9.47 -7.72 6.97
CA HIS A 162 -10.49 -8.37 7.80
C HIS A 162 -11.76 -8.61 6.99
N LEU A 163 -12.33 -9.81 7.08
CA LEU A 163 -13.59 -10.16 6.42
C LEU A 163 -14.76 -9.94 7.40
N ARG A 164 -15.78 -9.18 6.99
CA ARG A 164 -16.94 -8.83 7.82
C ARG A 164 -17.90 -9.99 8.05
N ASP A 165 -18.00 -10.90 7.08
CA ASP A 165 -18.85 -12.09 7.11
C ASP A 165 -18.04 -13.33 6.72
N ASP A 166 -18.37 -14.45 7.35
CA ASP A 166 -17.72 -15.74 7.13
C ASP A 166 -18.40 -16.56 6.01
N SER A 167 -19.59 -16.15 5.53
CA SER A 167 -20.42 -16.89 4.56
C SER A 167 -19.72 -17.19 3.21
N ALA A 168 -18.91 -16.26 2.70
CA ALA A 168 -18.13 -16.41 1.47
C ALA A 168 -16.60 -16.43 1.70
N ALA A 169 -16.18 -16.60 2.96
CA ALA A 169 -14.81 -16.30 3.35
C ALA A 169 -13.74 -17.10 2.60
N GLU A 170 -13.97 -18.38 2.27
CA GLU A 170 -12.95 -19.19 1.59
C GLU A 170 -12.73 -18.77 0.12
N LYS A 171 -13.81 -18.40 -0.59
CA LYS A 171 -13.72 -17.86 -1.96
C LYS A 171 -12.99 -16.52 -1.92
N ASP A 172 -13.38 -15.64 -1.00
CA ASP A 172 -12.77 -14.31 -0.87
C ASP A 172 -11.32 -14.38 -0.45
N ILE A 173 -10.96 -15.27 0.46
CA ILE A 173 -9.56 -15.49 0.83
C ILE A 173 -8.74 -15.90 -0.40
N SER A 174 -9.30 -16.78 -1.23
CA SER A 174 -8.62 -17.23 -2.45
C SER A 174 -8.48 -16.10 -3.47
N LEU A 175 -9.54 -15.33 -3.71
CA LEU A 175 -9.52 -14.17 -4.59
C LEU A 175 -8.55 -13.08 -4.08
N LEU A 176 -8.64 -12.72 -2.81
CA LEU A 176 -7.76 -11.72 -2.17
C LEU A 176 -6.30 -12.12 -2.26
N ASN A 177 -5.96 -13.40 -2.10
CA ASN A 177 -4.59 -13.87 -2.29
C ASN A 177 -4.08 -13.59 -3.71
N LEU A 178 -4.90 -13.86 -4.73
CA LEU A 178 -4.55 -13.62 -6.13
C LEU A 178 -4.46 -12.12 -6.44
N ILE A 179 -5.44 -11.34 -6.00
CA ILE A 179 -5.49 -9.88 -6.13
C ILE A 179 -4.26 -9.21 -5.52
N ILE A 180 -3.99 -9.50 -4.24
CA ILE A 180 -2.87 -8.88 -3.53
C ILE A 180 -1.54 -9.26 -4.21
N ARG A 181 -1.36 -10.53 -4.61
CA ARG A 181 -0.13 -10.98 -5.29
C ARG A 181 0.03 -10.44 -6.71
N ASN A 182 -1.05 -10.19 -7.42
CA ASN A 182 -1.02 -9.58 -8.75
C ASN A 182 -0.61 -8.11 -8.69
N THR A 183 -0.82 -7.43 -7.56
CA THR A 183 -0.38 -6.04 -7.36
C THR A 183 1.16 -5.95 -7.41
N ARG A 184 1.71 -5.55 -8.57
CA ARG A 184 3.17 -5.43 -8.82
C ARG A 184 3.71 -4.01 -8.78
N THR A 185 2.82 -3.02 -8.80
CA THR A 185 3.20 -1.61 -8.76
C THR A 185 2.35 -0.84 -7.77
N MET A 186 2.90 0.23 -7.21
CA MET A 186 2.17 1.12 -6.33
C MET A 186 2.65 2.56 -6.48
N GLY A 187 1.74 3.50 -6.18
CA GLY A 187 2.08 4.92 -6.21
C GLY A 187 2.26 5.49 -7.62
N THR A 188 2.93 6.64 -7.70
CA THR A 188 3.13 7.41 -8.94
C THR A 188 4.57 7.29 -9.46
N GLY A 189 4.80 7.74 -10.70
CA GLY A 189 6.12 7.64 -11.33
C GLY A 189 6.47 6.23 -11.82
N ARG A 190 5.47 5.35 -12.00
CA ARG A 190 5.62 3.96 -12.47
C ARG A 190 6.48 3.88 -13.76
N ASN A 191 6.21 4.76 -14.73
CA ASN A 191 6.96 4.84 -16.01
C ASN A 191 8.40 5.38 -15.87
N ARG A 192 8.82 5.77 -14.67
CA ARG A 192 10.16 6.28 -14.35
C ARG A 192 10.92 5.36 -13.39
N GLY A 193 10.46 4.11 -13.26
CA GLY A 193 11.10 3.07 -12.43
C GLY A 193 10.72 3.10 -10.96
N TYR A 194 9.80 3.97 -10.54
CA TYR A 194 9.32 4.01 -9.16
C TYR A 194 8.20 2.99 -8.91
N GLY A 195 8.08 2.55 -7.67
CA GLY A 195 6.88 1.86 -7.19
C GLY A 195 6.78 0.39 -7.51
N ARG A 196 7.87 -0.30 -7.90
CA ARG A 196 7.84 -1.76 -8.04
C ARG A 196 7.73 -2.41 -6.67
N VAL A 197 6.79 -3.34 -6.52
CA VAL A 197 6.55 -4.04 -5.26
C VAL A 197 6.38 -5.54 -5.45
N LYS A 198 6.63 -6.26 -4.35
CA LYS A 198 6.26 -7.65 -4.21
C LYS A 198 5.33 -7.78 -3.01
N MET A 199 4.16 -8.35 -3.23
CA MET A 199 3.21 -8.62 -2.17
C MET A 199 3.06 -10.11 -1.90
N THR A 200 2.88 -10.48 -0.63
CA THR A 200 2.62 -11.84 -0.19
C THR A 200 1.51 -11.85 0.85
N VAL A 201 0.69 -12.90 0.84
CA VAL A 201 -0.40 -13.08 1.80
C VAL A 201 -0.09 -14.24 2.74
N LEU A 202 -0.41 -14.06 4.01
CA LEU A 202 -0.37 -15.07 5.05
C LEU A 202 -1.77 -15.26 5.62
N ASN A 203 -2.11 -16.51 5.94
CA ASN A 203 -3.32 -16.88 6.67
C ASN A 203 -2.88 -17.66 7.91
N ASP A 204 -3.28 -17.21 9.09
CA ASP A 204 -2.83 -17.75 10.37
C ASP A 204 -1.30 -17.94 10.46
N GLY A 205 -0.54 -16.94 9.97
CA GLY A 205 0.92 -16.96 9.94
C GLY A 205 1.56 -17.85 8.87
N HIS A 206 0.76 -18.55 8.06
CA HIS A 206 1.26 -19.43 7.00
C HIS A 206 1.12 -18.77 5.63
N LEU A 207 2.17 -18.85 4.81
CA LEU A 207 2.14 -18.32 3.46
C LEU A 207 1.05 -19.01 2.62
N VAL A 208 0.11 -18.23 2.08
CA VAL A 208 -0.92 -18.76 1.17
C VAL A 208 -0.36 -18.78 -0.25
N LYS A 209 -0.15 -19.96 -0.83
CA LYS A 209 0.38 -20.06 -2.20
C LYS A 209 -0.70 -19.75 -3.23
N PRO A 210 -0.35 -19.12 -4.37
CA PRO A 210 -1.35 -18.81 -5.40
C PRO A 210 -1.93 -20.08 -6.03
N GLU A 211 -1.14 -21.16 -6.17
CA GLU A 211 -1.61 -22.43 -6.73
C GLU A 211 -2.75 -23.04 -5.89
N ASP A 212 -2.65 -22.94 -4.56
CA ASP A 212 -3.69 -23.43 -3.63
C ASP A 212 -5.00 -22.65 -3.80
N SER A 213 -4.91 -21.33 -4.03
CA SER A 213 -6.08 -20.47 -4.26
C SER A 213 -6.74 -20.77 -5.60
N ILE A 214 -5.96 -20.95 -6.67
CA ILE A 214 -6.49 -21.32 -7.99
C ILE A 214 -7.22 -22.66 -7.91
N ALA A 215 -6.58 -23.68 -7.32
CA ALA A 215 -7.20 -25.00 -7.19
C ALA A 215 -8.49 -25.00 -6.35
N LYS A 216 -8.59 -24.13 -5.34
CA LYS A 216 -9.82 -23.94 -4.56
C LYS A 216 -10.94 -23.30 -5.39
N LEU A 217 -10.61 -22.29 -6.19
CA LEU A 217 -11.58 -21.60 -7.05
C LEU A 217 -12.09 -22.51 -8.17
N GLU A 218 -11.21 -23.32 -8.78
CA GLU A 218 -11.58 -24.30 -9.81
C GLU A 218 -12.48 -25.42 -9.24
N LYS A 219 -12.18 -25.93 -8.03
CA LYS A 219 -13.00 -26.98 -7.38
C LYS A 219 -14.35 -26.49 -6.89
N GLY A 220 -14.49 -25.19 -6.62
CA GLY A 220 -15.74 -24.55 -6.23
C GLY A 220 -16.63 -24.13 -7.40
N GLY A 221 -16.17 -24.30 -8.66
CA GLY A 221 -16.81 -23.83 -9.88
C GLY A 221 -17.36 -24.95 -10.77
N VAL A 222 -18.39 -25.66 -10.30
CA VAL A 222 -19.48 -26.17 -11.16
C VAL A 222 -20.80 -25.90 -10.43
N ALA A 223 -21.39 -24.75 -10.70
CA ALA A 223 -22.84 -24.52 -10.64
C ALA A 223 -23.15 -23.31 -11.53
#